data_AF-A0A2T4VSU0-F1
#
_entry.id   AF-A0A2T4VSU0-F1
#
_cell.length_a   1.000
_cell.length_b   1.000
_cell.length_c   1.000
_cell.angle_alpha   90.00
_cell.angle_beta   90.00
_cell.angle_gamma   90.00
#
_symmetry.space_group_name_H-M   'P 1'
#
loop_
_entity.id
_entity.type
_entity.pdbx_description
1 polymer ?
#
loop_
_entity_poly.entity_id
_entity_poly.type
_entity_poly.pdbx_seq_one_letter_code
_entity_poly.pdbx_strand_id
1 'polypeptide(L)'
;MSSGLSRSELERRRPLWGAMSDLFLDTEVREFVPSLALTCARSGYDEPTLERIFWAEVFPLGIGNLQQVAGEWAALALDEAELVRNAEKGKVPRLSKALSGWMVGSEWTGALTLLRWLRQEPTERWPLLVRAWVLLCRRYFEKPGDSSLFPLAEEVSALRKEGVDLGAEWQRFQPIARSMLLASEEGSPQARGEEVERLLVPPT
;
A
#
# COMPACT_ATOMS: atom_id res chain seq x y z
N MET A 1 -36.55 4.89 -2.28
CA MET A 1 -35.22 5.48 -2.56
C MET A 1 -34.26 4.32 -2.71
N SER A 2 -33.52 4.24 -3.81
CA SER A 2 -32.76 3.03 -4.18
C SER A 2 -31.83 2.61 -3.03
N SER A 3 -32.12 1.46 -2.41
CA SER A 3 -31.36 0.87 -1.32
C SER A 3 -30.24 0.01 -1.92
N GLY A 4 -29.02 0.15 -1.43
CA GLY A 4 -27.86 -0.61 -1.88
C GLY A 4 -27.01 0.04 -2.98
N LEU A 5 -25.71 -0.24 -2.91
CA LEU A 5 -24.78 -0.06 -4.02
C LEU A 5 -25.24 -0.90 -5.22
N SER A 6 -25.13 -0.33 -6.42
CA SER A 6 -25.37 -1.09 -7.65
C SER A 6 -24.38 -2.25 -7.79
N ARG A 7 -24.75 -3.25 -8.59
CA ARG A 7 -23.85 -4.39 -8.90
C ARG A 7 -22.49 -3.92 -9.43
N SER A 8 -22.48 -2.94 -10.34
CA SER A 8 -21.25 -2.37 -10.88
C SER A 8 -20.40 -1.64 -9.84
N GLU A 9 -21.02 -1.00 -8.85
CA GLU A 9 -20.28 -0.38 -7.74
C GLU A 9 -19.67 -1.44 -6.83
N LEU A 10 -20.41 -2.51 -6.53
CA LEU A 10 -19.90 -3.63 -5.74
C LEU A 10 -18.71 -4.31 -6.44
N GLU A 11 -18.82 -4.57 -7.75
CA GLU A 11 -17.74 -5.17 -8.54
C GLU A 11 -16.46 -4.30 -8.53
N ARG A 12 -16.59 -2.96 -8.51
CA ARG A 12 -15.45 -2.04 -8.40
C ARG A 12 -14.92 -1.89 -6.98
N ARG A 13 -15.77 -1.99 -5.96
CA ARG A 13 -15.41 -1.75 -4.55
C ARG A 13 -14.81 -2.95 -3.86
N ARG A 14 -15.22 -4.19 -4.19
CA ARG A 14 -14.67 -5.39 -3.55
C ARG A 14 -13.13 -5.48 -3.65
N PRO A 15 -12.50 -5.26 -4.82
CA PRO A 15 -11.03 -5.25 -4.90
C PRO A 15 -10.41 -4.15 -4.04
N LEU A 16 -11.04 -2.98 -3.96
CA LEU A 16 -10.57 -1.87 -3.12
C LEU A 16 -10.68 -2.21 -1.64
N TRP A 17 -11.81 -2.75 -1.18
CA TRP A 17 -12.00 -3.12 0.20
C TRP A 17 -10.95 -4.13 0.65
N GLY A 18 -10.67 -5.16 -0.16
CA GLY A 18 -9.61 -6.13 0.12
C GLY A 18 -8.21 -5.48 0.17
N ALA A 19 -7.83 -4.74 -0.87
CA ALA A 19 -6.51 -4.10 -0.90
C ALA A 19 -6.31 -3.04 0.20
N MET A 20 -7.38 -2.35 0.59
CA MET A 20 -7.34 -1.37 1.68
C MET A 20 -7.32 -2.05 3.05
N SER A 21 -7.97 -3.21 3.21
CA SER A 21 -7.94 -3.96 4.47
C SER A 21 -6.54 -4.52 4.78
N ASP A 22 -5.72 -4.78 3.75
CA ASP A 22 -4.35 -5.23 3.94
C ASP A 22 -3.51 -4.25 4.79
N LEU A 23 -3.82 -2.95 4.79
CA LEU A 23 -3.14 -1.96 5.63
C LEU A 23 -3.42 -2.10 7.13
N PHE A 24 -4.38 -2.95 7.50
CA PHE A 24 -4.77 -3.16 8.90
C PHE A 24 -4.31 -4.51 9.45
N LEU A 25 -3.54 -5.30 8.68
CA LEU A 25 -2.91 -6.52 9.18
C LEU A 25 -1.84 -6.16 10.23
N ASP A 26 -1.63 -7.06 11.19
CA ASP A 26 -0.62 -6.93 12.25
C ASP A 26 0.78 -7.42 11.81
N THR A 27 0.95 -7.65 10.50
CA THR A 27 2.21 -8.05 9.85
C THR A 27 2.90 -6.87 9.16
N GLU A 28 4.04 -7.13 8.50
CA GLU A 28 4.59 -6.19 7.53
C GLU A 28 3.61 -6.00 6.35
N VAL A 29 3.16 -4.76 6.12
CA VAL A 29 2.14 -4.41 5.10
C VAL A 29 2.65 -3.41 4.08
N ARG A 30 3.81 -2.79 4.30
CA ARG A 30 4.28 -1.67 3.47
C ARG A 30 4.64 -2.11 2.05
N GLU A 31 4.99 -3.38 1.87
CA GLU A 31 5.16 -3.95 0.53
C GLU A 31 3.87 -3.99 -0.30
N PHE A 32 2.70 -3.93 0.34
CA PHE A 32 1.41 -3.92 -0.36
C PHE A 32 0.99 -2.52 -0.83
N VAL A 33 1.63 -1.45 -0.34
CA VAL A 33 1.29 -0.06 -0.69
C VAL A 33 1.33 0.21 -2.21
N PRO A 34 2.36 -0.23 -2.96
CA PRO A 34 2.34 -0.12 -4.43
C PRO A 34 1.19 -0.88 -5.09
N SER A 35 0.85 -2.07 -4.60
CA SER A 35 -0.25 -2.89 -5.12
C SER A 35 -1.61 -2.26 -4.82
N LEU A 36 -1.79 -1.67 -3.64
CA LEU A 36 -2.98 -0.88 -3.30
C LEU A 36 -3.14 0.31 -4.25
N ALA A 37 -2.06 1.04 -4.55
CA ALA A 37 -2.10 2.14 -5.51
C ALA A 37 -2.56 1.69 -6.90
N LEU A 38 -2.11 0.51 -7.35
CA LEU A 38 -2.56 -0.09 -8.61
C LEU A 38 -4.05 -0.43 -8.60
N THR A 39 -4.55 -1.01 -7.51
CA THR A 39 -5.98 -1.32 -7.34
C THR A 39 -6.82 -0.04 -7.35
N CYS A 40 -6.36 1.01 -6.67
CA CYS A 40 -6.95 2.35 -6.73
C CYS A 40 -6.98 2.90 -8.16
N ALA A 41 -5.89 2.78 -8.91
CA ALA A 41 -5.79 3.26 -10.29
C ALA A 41 -6.78 2.53 -11.20
N ARG A 42 -6.79 1.19 -11.14
CA ARG A 42 -7.68 0.33 -11.93
C ARG A 42 -9.16 0.51 -11.59
N SER A 43 -9.46 0.90 -10.36
CA SER A 43 -10.85 1.14 -9.96
C SER A 43 -11.50 2.28 -10.73
N GLY A 44 -10.72 3.25 -11.24
CA GLY A 44 -11.22 4.43 -11.93
C GLY A 44 -11.96 5.45 -11.04
N TYR A 45 -11.95 5.31 -9.71
CA TYR A 45 -12.51 6.31 -8.80
C TYR A 45 -11.57 7.50 -8.61
N ASP A 46 -12.11 8.71 -8.48
CA ASP A 46 -11.30 9.87 -8.12
C ASP A 46 -10.75 9.79 -6.68
N GLU A 47 -9.77 10.62 -6.36
CA GLU A 47 -9.16 10.61 -5.02
C GLU A 47 -10.16 10.92 -3.89
N PRO A 48 -11.07 11.91 -4.01
CA PRO A 48 -12.08 12.14 -2.98
C PRO A 48 -12.97 10.91 -2.72
N THR A 49 -13.33 10.15 -3.76
CA THR A 49 -14.09 8.91 -3.60
C THR A 49 -13.24 7.84 -2.93
N LEU A 50 -11.98 7.67 -3.32
CA LEU A 50 -11.08 6.70 -2.68
C LEU A 50 -10.84 7.02 -1.20
N GLU A 51 -10.63 8.29 -0.86
CA GLU A 51 -10.52 8.77 0.52
C GLU A 51 -11.79 8.45 1.32
N ARG A 52 -12.97 8.67 0.73
CA ARG A 52 -14.24 8.31 1.38
C ARG A 52 -14.35 6.80 1.58
N ILE A 53 -14.00 5.98 0.58
CA ILE A 53 -14.03 4.52 0.71
C ILE A 53 -13.12 4.08 1.85
N PHE A 54 -11.87 4.54 1.84
CA PHE A 54 -10.89 4.17 2.86
C PHE A 54 -11.36 4.56 4.26
N TRP A 55 -11.70 5.83 4.47
CA TRP A 55 -11.99 6.35 5.82
C TRP A 55 -13.40 6.08 6.32
N ALA A 56 -14.41 6.01 5.44
CA ALA A 56 -15.79 5.81 5.85
C ALA A 56 -16.21 4.34 5.83
N GLU A 57 -15.59 3.50 5.00
CA GLU A 57 -16.04 2.13 4.78
C GLU A 57 -15.12 1.10 5.42
N VAL A 58 -13.82 1.17 5.10
CA VAL A 58 -12.82 0.18 5.52
C VAL A 58 -12.25 0.47 6.90
N PHE A 59 -11.75 1.69 7.12
CA PHE A 59 -11.11 2.10 8.38
C PHE A 59 -11.93 1.78 9.65
N PRO A 60 -13.26 2.04 9.72
CA PRO A 60 -14.03 1.76 10.93
C PRO A 60 -14.05 0.27 11.31
N LEU A 61 -13.90 -0.63 10.34
CA LEU A 61 -13.89 -2.08 10.55
C LEU A 61 -12.47 -2.61 10.75
N GLY A 62 -11.49 -2.05 10.03
CA GLY A 62 -10.11 -2.52 10.08
C GLY A 62 -9.32 -2.06 11.30
N ILE A 63 -9.59 -0.86 11.84
CA ILE A 63 -8.74 -0.28 12.89
C ILE A 63 -8.69 -1.09 14.19
N GLY A 64 -9.73 -1.89 14.45
CA GLY A 64 -9.76 -2.79 15.60
C GLY A 64 -8.63 -3.82 15.58
N ASN A 65 -8.21 -4.29 14.40
CA ASN A 65 -7.14 -5.27 14.26
C ASN A 65 -5.80 -4.73 14.76
N LEU A 66 -5.47 -3.48 14.43
CA LEU A 66 -4.24 -2.84 14.89
C LEU A 66 -4.27 -2.46 16.39
N GLN A 67 -5.45 -2.39 17.00
CA GLN A 67 -5.62 -2.05 18.42
C GLN A 67 -5.61 -3.28 19.34
N GLN A 68 -5.82 -4.47 18.78
CA GLN A 68 -5.84 -5.71 19.53
C GLN A 68 -4.46 -6.38 19.49
N VAL A 69 -3.79 -6.42 20.65
CA VAL A 69 -2.45 -7.02 20.81
C VAL A 69 -2.50 -8.57 20.79
N ALA A 70 -3.68 -9.17 20.74
CA ALA A 70 -3.85 -10.63 20.73
C ALA A 70 -5.18 -11.03 20.05
N GLY A 71 -5.11 -11.66 18.88
CA GLY A 71 -6.24 -12.24 18.17
C GLY A 71 -5.75 -13.03 16.96
N GLU A 72 -6.42 -14.12 16.61
CA GLU A 72 -5.95 -15.14 15.67
C GLU A 72 -5.47 -14.60 14.32
N TRP A 73 -4.37 -15.18 13.81
CA TRP A 73 -3.76 -14.95 12.49
C TRP A 73 -4.67 -15.41 11.34
N ALA A 74 -5.87 -14.88 11.25
CA ALA A 74 -6.74 -15.02 10.09
C ALA A 74 -6.54 -13.80 9.17
N ALA A 75 -6.58 -14.02 7.86
CA ALA A 75 -6.68 -12.91 6.92
C ALA A 75 -7.86 -12.01 7.34
N LEU A 76 -7.64 -10.68 7.37
CA LEU A 76 -8.66 -9.72 7.79
C LEU A 76 -9.83 -9.72 6.78
N ALA A 77 -10.82 -10.57 7.04
CA ALA A 77 -12.03 -10.67 6.23
C ALA A 77 -13.09 -9.73 6.79
N LEU A 78 -13.18 -8.52 6.22
CA LEU A 78 -14.21 -7.57 6.58
C LEU A 78 -15.59 -8.02 6.07
N ASP A 79 -16.63 -7.87 6.89
CA ASP A 79 -18.00 -8.21 6.50
C ASP A 79 -18.48 -7.27 5.39
N GLU A 80 -18.75 -7.82 4.20
CA GLU A 80 -19.26 -7.07 3.04
C GLU A 80 -20.57 -6.34 3.36
N ALA A 81 -21.45 -6.94 4.17
CA ALA A 81 -22.69 -6.29 4.55
C ALA A 81 -22.44 -5.04 5.41
N GLU A 82 -21.39 -5.02 6.23
CA GLU A 82 -20.95 -3.83 6.97
C GLU A 82 -20.33 -2.78 6.08
N LEU A 83 -19.49 -3.19 5.14
CA LEU A 83 -18.90 -2.30 4.14
C LEU A 83 -19.98 -1.60 3.31
N VAL A 84 -21.00 -2.34 2.87
CA VAL A 84 -22.17 -1.76 2.16
C VAL A 84 -22.92 -0.78 3.07
N ARG A 85 -23.23 -1.17 4.32
CA ARG A 85 -23.89 -0.27 5.29
C ARG A 85 -23.09 1.01 5.50
N ASN A 86 -21.76 0.93 5.57
CA ASN A 86 -20.90 2.08 5.73
C ASN A 86 -20.86 2.95 4.47
N ALA A 87 -20.83 2.33 3.27
CA ALA A 87 -20.87 3.03 2.00
C ALA A 87 -22.16 3.85 1.83
N GLU A 88 -23.30 3.29 2.25
CA GLU A 88 -24.60 3.97 2.26
C GLU A 88 -24.64 5.15 3.25
N LYS A 89 -24.07 4.97 4.45
CA LYS A 89 -23.97 6.05 5.44
C LYS A 89 -23.03 7.17 4.95
N GLY A 90 -21.91 6.82 4.32
CA GLY A 90 -20.89 7.74 3.83
C GLY A 90 -20.23 8.60 4.92
N LYS A 91 -20.33 8.21 6.19
CA LYS A 91 -19.85 9.01 7.34
C LYS A 91 -18.48 8.54 7.78
N VAL A 92 -17.48 9.40 7.66
CA VAL A 92 -16.16 9.20 8.25
C VAL A 92 -16.25 9.34 9.78
N PRO A 93 -15.78 8.36 10.57
CA PRO A 93 -15.78 8.44 12.03
C PRO A 93 -14.67 9.40 12.51
N ARG A 94 -14.94 10.70 12.49
CA ARG A 94 -13.93 11.76 12.74
C ARG A 94 -13.13 11.58 14.03
N LEU A 95 -13.77 11.15 15.12
CA LEU A 95 -13.10 10.93 16.40
C LEU A 95 -12.11 9.75 16.32
N SER A 96 -12.56 8.58 15.86
CA SER A 96 -11.69 7.41 15.70
C SER A 96 -10.55 7.68 14.71
N LYS A 97 -10.85 8.36 13.59
CA LYS A 97 -9.82 8.80 12.63
C LYS A 97 -8.80 9.75 13.28
N ALA A 98 -9.23 10.68 14.11
CA ALA A 98 -8.31 11.59 14.81
C ALA A 98 -7.41 10.87 15.83
N LEU A 99 -7.93 9.84 16.51
CA LEU A 99 -7.21 9.10 17.54
C LEU A 99 -6.27 8.03 16.98
N SER A 100 -6.66 7.35 15.90
CA SER A 100 -5.98 6.15 15.41
C SER A 100 -5.68 6.14 13.92
N GLY A 101 -6.10 7.17 13.17
CA GLY A 101 -5.82 7.26 11.73
C GLY A 101 -4.34 7.40 11.39
N TRP A 102 -3.51 7.84 12.33
CA TRP A 102 -2.06 7.92 12.16
C TRP A 102 -1.41 6.54 11.96
N MET A 103 -2.04 5.46 12.44
CA MET A 103 -1.49 4.09 12.38
C MET A 103 -1.39 3.54 10.95
N VAL A 104 -2.19 4.09 10.03
CA VAL A 104 -2.23 3.70 8.60
C VAL A 104 -2.03 4.92 7.68
N GLY A 105 -1.75 6.08 8.28
CA GLY A 105 -1.81 7.37 7.60
C GLY A 105 -0.68 7.54 6.59
N SER A 106 0.53 7.09 6.95
CA SER A 106 1.70 7.16 6.06
C SER A 106 1.53 6.24 4.86
N GLU A 107 1.09 5.00 5.08
CA GLU A 107 0.85 3.99 4.05
C GLU A 107 -0.23 4.44 3.08
N TRP A 108 -1.35 4.94 3.61
CA TRP A 108 -2.44 5.46 2.78
C TRP A 108 -2.01 6.69 1.96
N THR A 109 -1.26 7.61 2.57
CA THR A 109 -0.69 8.78 1.86
C THR A 109 0.30 8.35 0.78
N GLY A 110 1.12 7.33 1.06
CA GLY A 110 2.01 6.71 0.09
C GLY A 110 1.25 6.12 -1.09
N ALA A 111 0.19 5.34 -0.84
CA ALA A 111 -0.65 4.76 -1.87
C ALA A 111 -1.29 5.82 -2.78
N LEU A 112 -1.82 6.92 -2.21
CA LEU A 112 -2.37 8.04 -3.00
C LEU A 112 -1.29 8.76 -3.82
N THR A 113 -0.08 8.87 -3.30
CA THR A 113 1.04 9.47 -4.05
C THR A 113 1.45 8.60 -5.24
N LEU A 114 1.58 7.28 -5.03
CA LEU A 114 1.86 6.32 -6.09
C LEU A 114 0.73 6.26 -7.12
N LEU A 115 -0.53 6.33 -6.68
CA LEU A 115 -1.70 6.42 -7.56
C LEU A 115 -1.59 7.60 -8.52
N ARG A 116 -1.22 8.78 -8.00
CA ARG A 116 -1.04 9.99 -8.82
C ARG A 116 0.07 9.80 -9.86
N TRP A 117 1.14 9.09 -9.50
CA TRP A 117 2.23 8.78 -10.42
C TRP A 117 1.79 7.79 -11.49
N LEU A 118 1.11 6.71 -11.13
CA LEU A 118 0.56 5.75 -12.10
C LEU A 118 -0.35 6.43 -13.11
N ARG A 119 -1.21 7.35 -12.68
CA ARG A 119 -2.11 8.08 -13.57
C ARG A 119 -1.40 8.99 -14.59
N GLN A 120 -0.12 9.29 -14.40
CA GLN A 120 0.69 10.06 -15.35
C GLN A 120 1.39 9.15 -16.36
N GLU A 121 1.33 7.84 -16.17
CA GLU A 121 2.01 6.84 -16.98
C GLU A 121 1.00 6.08 -17.85
N PRO A 122 1.41 5.60 -19.04
CA PRO A 122 0.63 4.64 -19.82
C PRO A 122 0.21 3.42 -18.99
N THR A 123 -1.03 2.98 -19.16
CA THR A 123 -1.65 1.89 -18.39
C THR A 123 -0.87 0.58 -18.46
N GLU A 124 -0.16 0.37 -19.56
CA GLU A 124 0.65 -0.82 -19.83
C GLU A 124 1.90 -0.86 -18.96
N ARG A 125 2.40 0.31 -18.52
CA ARG A 125 3.57 0.43 -17.62
C ARG A 125 3.22 0.19 -16.16
N TRP A 126 1.95 0.27 -15.76
CA TRP A 126 1.58 0.23 -14.35
C TRP A 126 2.05 -1.03 -13.63
N PRO A 127 1.85 -2.26 -14.15
CA PRO A 127 2.30 -3.46 -13.46
C PRO A 127 3.82 -3.50 -13.28
N LEU A 128 4.56 -2.99 -14.26
CA LEU A 128 6.01 -2.95 -14.26
C LEU A 128 6.55 -1.97 -13.20
N LEU A 129 5.99 -0.77 -13.11
CA LEU A 129 6.35 0.22 -12.09
C LEU A 129 6.00 -0.27 -10.68
N VAL A 130 4.84 -0.89 -10.52
CA VAL A 130 4.41 -1.46 -9.23
C VAL A 130 5.35 -2.56 -8.78
N ARG A 131 5.75 -3.50 -9.67
CA ARG A 131 6.77 -4.52 -9.35
C ARG A 131 8.07 -3.90 -8.88
N ALA A 132 8.55 -2.85 -9.56
CA ALA A 132 9.75 -2.13 -9.16
C ALA A 132 9.61 -1.52 -7.75
N TRP A 133 8.49 -0.83 -7.46
CA TRP A 133 8.29 -0.25 -6.14
C TRP A 133 8.09 -1.30 -5.04
N VAL A 134 7.45 -2.45 -5.33
CA VAL A 134 7.37 -3.58 -4.37
C VAL A 134 8.78 -4.09 -4.03
N LEU A 135 9.62 -4.30 -5.04
CA LEU A 135 11.00 -4.73 -4.86
C LEU A 135 11.81 -3.74 -3.99
N LEU A 136 11.72 -2.45 -4.31
CA LEU A 136 12.39 -1.38 -3.56
C LEU A 136 11.88 -1.29 -2.12
N CYS A 137 10.56 -1.41 -1.93
CA CYS A 137 9.91 -1.38 -0.63
C CYS A 137 10.37 -2.54 0.26
N ARG A 138 10.33 -3.77 -0.27
CA ARG A 138 10.83 -4.97 0.41
C ARG A 138 12.25 -4.76 0.89
N ARG A 139 13.16 -4.38 -0.01
CA ARG A 139 14.56 -4.19 0.36
C ARG A 139 14.76 -3.08 1.40
N TYR A 140 13.96 -2.03 1.38
CA TYR A 140 14.07 -0.93 2.34
C TYR A 140 13.61 -1.30 3.76
N PHE A 141 12.53 -2.09 3.87
CA PHE A 141 11.95 -2.47 5.17
C PHE A 141 12.56 -3.75 5.76
N GLU A 142 13.26 -4.53 4.95
CA GLU A 142 14.15 -5.59 5.43
C GLU A 142 15.13 -5.10 6.49
N LYS A 143 15.41 -5.96 7.47
CA LYS A 143 16.41 -5.67 8.49
C LYS A 143 17.79 -5.50 7.82
N PRO A 144 18.51 -4.39 8.06
CA PRO A 144 19.83 -4.20 7.47
C PRO A 144 20.79 -5.35 7.81
N GLY A 145 21.58 -5.80 6.83
CA GLY A 145 22.45 -6.96 6.95
C GLY A 145 21.75 -8.32 6.85
N ASP A 146 20.42 -8.37 6.82
CA ASP A 146 19.69 -9.58 6.48
C ASP A 146 19.72 -9.80 4.95
N SER A 147 20.13 -10.99 4.55
CA SER A 147 20.21 -11.43 3.15
C SER A 147 19.27 -12.62 2.87
N SER A 148 18.36 -12.93 3.81
CA SER A 148 17.53 -14.14 3.77
C SER A 148 16.37 -14.07 2.77
N LEU A 149 16.07 -12.89 2.21
CA LEU A 149 14.87 -12.69 1.39
C LEU A 149 15.19 -12.68 -0.10
N PHE A 150 15.00 -13.85 -0.72
CA PHE A 150 14.78 -14.09 -2.17
C PHE A 150 15.90 -13.66 -3.16
N PRO A 151 15.95 -14.21 -4.39
CA PRO A 151 16.91 -13.77 -5.41
C PRO A 151 16.49 -12.40 -5.99
N LEU A 152 16.70 -11.32 -5.22
CA LEU A 152 16.46 -9.94 -5.66
C LEU A 152 17.22 -9.62 -6.96
N ALA A 153 18.36 -10.27 -7.20
CA ALA A 153 19.18 -10.08 -8.39
C ALA A 153 18.49 -10.49 -9.70
N GLU A 154 17.66 -11.54 -9.68
CA GLU A 154 16.92 -12.00 -10.86
C GLU A 154 15.81 -11.01 -11.22
N GLU A 155 15.03 -10.57 -10.23
CA GLU A 155 13.97 -9.59 -10.42
C GLU A 155 14.53 -8.22 -10.85
N VAL A 156 15.62 -7.76 -10.23
CA VAL A 156 16.35 -6.56 -10.68
C VAL A 156 16.75 -6.67 -12.14
N SER A 157 17.31 -7.82 -12.54
CA SER A 157 17.76 -8.05 -13.91
C SER A 157 16.58 -8.11 -14.89
N ALA A 158 15.45 -8.71 -14.48
CA ALA A 158 14.23 -8.76 -15.28
C ALA A 158 13.66 -7.35 -15.50
N LEU A 159 13.48 -6.56 -14.44
CA LEU A 159 12.95 -5.19 -14.52
C LEU A 159 13.83 -4.28 -15.38
N ARG A 160 15.16 -4.42 -15.29
CA ARG A 160 16.09 -3.69 -16.18
C ARG A 160 15.93 -4.08 -17.65
N LYS A 161 15.79 -5.37 -17.95
CA LYS A 161 15.54 -5.86 -19.33
C LYS A 161 14.19 -5.37 -19.86
N GLU A 162 13.21 -5.23 -18.98
CA GLU A 162 11.89 -4.65 -19.28
C GLU A 162 11.92 -3.11 -19.38
N GLY A 163 13.09 -2.48 -19.22
CA GLY A 163 13.30 -1.04 -19.45
C GLY A 163 13.03 -0.13 -18.26
N VAL A 164 13.00 -0.67 -17.03
CA VAL A 164 12.88 0.12 -15.81
C VAL A 164 14.24 0.65 -15.38
N ASP A 165 14.34 1.97 -15.23
CA ASP A 165 15.45 2.61 -14.53
C ASP A 165 15.19 2.55 -13.02
N LEU A 166 15.63 1.46 -12.39
CA LEU A 166 15.45 1.27 -10.95
C LEU A 166 16.14 2.34 -10.09
N GLY A 167 17.21 2.97 -10.59
CA GLY A 167 17.90 4.06 -9.91
C GLY A 167 17.01 5.30 -9.85
N ALA A 168 16.45 5.70 -11.00
CA ALA A 168 15.51 6.81 -11.08
C ALA A 168 14.24 6.55 -10.27
N GLU A 169 13.68 5.33 -10.35
CA GLU A 169 12.51 4.94 -9.56
C GLU A 169 12.80 4.97 -8.05
N TRP A 170 13.99 4.54 -7.62
CA TRP A 170 14.37 4.62 -6.22
C TRP A 170 14.48 6.06 -5.72
N GLN A 171 15.15 6.95 -6.47
CA GLN A 171 15.25 8.36 -6.10
C GLN A 171 13.87 9.02 -5.94
N ARG A 172 12.92 8.64 -6.80
CA ARG A 172 11.54 9.10 -6.72
C ARG A 172 10.79 8.50 -5.52
N PHE A 173 10.92 7.19 -5.29
CA PHE A 173 10.17 6.43 -4.29
C PHE A 173 10.68 6.58 -2.85
N GLN A 174 11.99 6.79 -2.66
CA GLN A 174 12.64 6.83 -1.35
C GLN A 174 11.97 7.76 -0.32
N PRO A 175 11.50 8.99 -0.67
CA PRO A 175 10.80 9.85 0.28
C PRO A 175 9.50 9.24 0.81
N ILE A 176 8.77 8.48 -0.03
CA ILE A 176 7.54 7.76 0.37
C ILE A 176 7.91 6.64 1.34
N ALA A 177 8.86 5.78 0.97
CA ALA A 177 9.35 4.69 1.82
C ALA A 177 9.80 5.21 3.19
N ARG A 178 10.59 6.29 3.21
CA ARG A 178 11.05 6.92 4.45
C ARG A 178 9.90 7.42 5.33
N SER A 179 8.80 7.91 4.75
CA SER A 179 7.65 8.40 5.51
C SER A 179 6.86 7.29 6.24
N MET A 180 7.02 6.04 5.81
CA MET A 180 6.39 4.85 6.41
C MET A 180 7.33 4.12 7.39
N LEU A 181 8.56 4.60 7.59
CA LEU A 181 9.49 4.02 8.56
C LEU A 181 9.12 4.45 9.98
N LEU A 182 8.95 3.49 10.87
CA LEU A 182 8.64 3.73 12.28
C LEU A 182 9.91 4.08 13.04
N ALA A 183 9.80 5.00 14.00
CA ALA A 183 10.92 5.40 14.85
C ALA A 183 11.49 4.25 15.71
N SER A 184 10.71 3.20 15.93
CA SER A 184 11.10 2.01 16.70
C SER A 184 11.89 0.98 15.89
N GLU A 185 11.97 1.13 14.56
CA GLU A 185 12.65 0.14 13.72
C GLU A 185 14.16 0.27 13.77
N GLU A 186 14.85 -0.86 13.67
CA GLU A 186 16.31 -0.91 13.66
C GLU A 186 16.89 -0.30 12.37
N GLY A 187 18.05 0.35 12.49
CA GLY A 187 18.77 0.95 11.37
C GLY A 187 18.24 2.34 10.98
N SER A 188 19.16 3.24 10.64
CA SER A 188 18.78 4.59 10.20
C SER A 188 18.11 4.56 8.82
N PRO A 189 17.24 5.53 8.49
CA PRO A 189 16.71 5.69 7.14
C PRO A 189 17.79 5.70 6.05
N GLN A 190 18.97 6.24 6.37
CA GLN A 190 20.14 6.31 5.51
C GLN A 190 20.74 4.92 5.27
N ALA A 191 21.01 4.15 6.34
CA ALA A 191 21.56 2.81 6.22
C ALA A 191 20.64 1.87 5.41
N ARG A 192 19.32 1.98 5.61
CA ARG A 192 18.32 1.25 4.80
C ARG A 192 18.33 1.69 3.33
N GLY A 193 18.56 2.97 3.07
CA GLY A 193 18.70 3.47 1.70
C GLY A 193 19.94 2.92 1.00
N GLU A 194 21.07 2.84 1.71
CA GLU A 194 22.32 2.26 1.19
C GLU A 194 22.16 0.76 0.88
N GLU A 195 21.31 0.03 1.61
CA GLU A 195 20.96 -1.36 1.30
C GLU A 195 20.20 -1.50 -0.03
N VAL A 196 19.29 -0.56 -0.31
CA VAL A 196 18.60 -0.50 -1.60
C VAL A 196 19.59 -0.13 -2.70
N GLU A 197 20.44 0.88 -2.49
CA GLU A 197 21.43 1.30 -3.48
C GLU A 197 22.40 0.16 -3.84
N ARG A 198 22.83 -0.65 -2.87
CA ARG A 198 23.63 -1.85 -3.11
C ARG A 198 22.93 -2.86 -4.00
N LEU A 199 21.61 -3.04 -3.86
CA LEU A 199 20.81 -3.89 -4.75
C LEU A 199 20.82 -3.36 -6.20
N LEU A 200 20.93 -2.04 -6.37
CA LEU A 200 20.91 -1.38 -7.68
C LEU A 200 22.27 -1.35 -8.39
N VAL A 201 23.35 -1.80 -7.76
CA VAL A 201 24.64 -1.95 -8.43
C VAL A 201 24.66 -3.29 -9.18
N PRO A 202 24.98 -3.32 -10.49
CA PRO A 202 25.18 -4.59 -11.20
C PRO A 202 26.31 -5.40 -10.55
N PRO A 203 26.20 -6.74 -10.46
CA PRO A 203 27.35 -7.55 -10.05
C PRO A 203 28.50 -7.34 -11.04
N THR A 204 29.70 -7.09 -10.50
CA THR A 204 30.96 -6.98 -11.26
C THR A 204 31.36 -8.29 -11.91
#